data_AF-A0A962YCW6-F1
#
_entry.id   AF-A0A962YCW6-F1
#
_cell.length_a   1.000
_cell.length_b   1.000
_cell.length_c   1.000
_cell.angle_alpha   90.00
_cell.angle_beta   90.00
_cell.angle_gamma   90.00
#
_symmetry.space_group_name_H-M   'P 1'
#
loop_
_entity.id
_entity.type
_entity.pdbx_description
1 polymer ?
#
loop_
_entity_poly.entity_id
_entity_poly.type
_entity_poly.pdbx_seq_one_letter_code
_entity_poly.pdbx_strand_id
1 'polypeptide(L)'
;MEIVIKDYEAGLEELLQACSSSRVAVGAASRKVLEQLAAKIPKTQRTLLVTQNTKGLPEVAEFLLNPNAGVDSLDCLLYSPTLGTGISIESDRFEHVFYIATDPLTAEDWLQGARRVRPAQKVTVLLRQVTGSNDLLTDPGEILSRRETRARYEWRDGAITAVGIDALIVVKEAQQNRLKRNPKQSLIDLCKARGFTVTVDNDAPKNKELVKQLNADHQHAKRRAIQDAAPLDEFTAESLKRGKRAKTPELAARLERYQITREFTLEPDAHIEPDIFECWQDGRGLATLHRADNTFGSESAVDARSQAEKQNPLTRRQTP
;
A
#
# COMPACT_ATOMS: atom_id res chain seq x y z
N MET A 1 20.01 1.27 -19.00
CA MET A 1 19.07 0.62 -18.07
C MET A 1 17.83 0.22 -18.86
N GLU A 2 17.50 -1.06 -18.82
CA GLU A 2 16.32 -1.63 -19.46
C GLU A 2 15.12 -1.60 -18.49
N ILE A 3 13.95 -1.21 -18.98
CA ILE A 3 12.69 -1.26 -18.23
C ILE A 3 11.73 -2.21 -18.94
N VAL A 4 11.30 -3.26 -18.25
CA VAL A 4 10.30 -4.21 -18.74
C VAL A 4 9.00 -3.98 -17.98
N ILE A 5 7.91 -3.71 -18.68
CA ILE A 5 6.59 -3.49 -18.08
C ILE A 5 5.71 -4.71 -18.38
N LYS A 6 5.19 -5.36 -17.35
CA LYS A 6 4.30 -6.52 -17.46
C LYS A 6 3.10 -6.41 -16.53
N ASP A 7 2.04 -7.16 -16.81
CA ASP A 7 0.99 -7.37 -15.82
C ASP A 7 1.52 -8.19 -14.63
N TYR A 8 1.08 -7.84 -13.42
CA TYR A 8 1.51 -8.53 -12.20
C TYR A 8 1.25 -10.03 -12.24
N GLU A 9 0.09 -10.45 -12.75
CA GLU A 9 -0.28 -11.86 -12.90
C GLU A 9 0.65 -12.62 -13.86
N ALA A 10 1.21 -11.93 -14.86
CA ALA A 10 2.08 -12.54 -15.86
C ALA A 10 3.55 -12.60 -15.43
N GLY A 11 4.01 -11.61 -14.65
CA GLY A 11 5.40 -11.54 -14.17
C GLY A 11 5.63 -12.14 -12.79
N LEU A 12 4.61 -12.67 -12.12
CA LEU A 12 4.72 -13.16 -10.74
C LEU A 12 5.62 -14.40 -10.61
N GLU A 13 5.55 -15.33 -11.56
CA GLU A 13 6.43 -16.51 -11.56
C GLU A 13 7.89 -16.12 -11.76
N GLU A 14 8.17 -15.24 -12.73
CA GLU A 14 9.51 -14.68 -12.97
C GLU A 14 10.05 -14.01 -11.71
N LEU A 15 9.22 -13.22 -11.02
CA LEU A 15 9.57 -12.57 -9.76
C LEU A 15 9.92 -13.59 -8.66
N LEU A 16 9.06 -14.60 -8.42
CA LEU A 16 9.30 -15.59 -7.37
C LEU A 16 10.53 -16.45 -7.65
N GLN A 17 10.74 -16.80 -8.92
CA GLN A 17 11.93 -17.50 -9.36
C GLN A 17 13.17 -16.65 -9.11
N ALA A 18 13.17 -15.38 -9.52
CA ALA A 18 14.28 -14.47 -9.32
C ALA A 18 14.61 -14.26 -7.83
N CYS A 19 13.60 -14.12 -6.96
CA CYS A 19 13.82 -14.07 -5.52
C CYS A 19 14.39 -15.35 -4.93
N SER A 20 14.22 -16.49 -5.61
CA SER A 20 14.69 -17.80 -5.13
C SER A 20 16.06 -18.19 -5.67
N SER A 21 16.48 -17.65 -6.83
CA SER A 21 17.71 -18.06 -7.52
C SER A 21 18.73 -16.94 -7.72
N SER A 22 18.37 -15.69 -7.46
CA SER A 22 19.19 -14.54 -7.86
C SER A 22 19.16 -13.43 -6.81
N ARG A 23 20.07 -12.46 -6.96
CA ARG A 23 20.15 -11.29 -6.09
C ARG A 23 19.25 -10.20 -6.62
N VAL A 24 18.13 -9.96 -5.96
CA VAL A 24 17.11 -9.02 -6.45
C VAL A 24 16.59 -8.11 -5.36
N ALA A 25 16.22 -6.90 -5.76
CA ALA A 25 15.46 -6.00 -4.92
C ALA A 25 14.03 -5.88 -5.45
N VAL A 26 13.04 -5.93 -4.56
CA VAL A 26 11.62 -5.85 -4.89
C VAL A 26 11.00 -4.68 -4.14
N GLY A 27 10.59 -3.67 -4.88
CA GLY A 27 9.83 -2.54 -4.35
C GLY A 27 8.33 -2.74 -4.52
N ALA A 28 7.53 -2.39 -3.52
CA ALA A 28 6.07 -2.29 -3.69
C ALA A 28 5.48 -1.27 -2.72
N ALA A 29 4.43 -0.56 -3.15
CA ALA A 29 3.68 0.31 -2.25
C ALA A 29 2.83 -0.48 -1.23
N SER A 30 2.36 -1.65 -1.64
CA SER A 30 1.50 -2.50 -0.83
C SER A 30 2.31 -3.38 0.10
N ARG A 31 2.27 -3.07 1.40
CA ARG A 31 2.85 -3.92 2.47
C ARG A 31 2.40 -5.39 2.34
N LYS A 32 1.10 -5.60 2.12
CA LYS A 32 0.52 -6.95 1.99
C LYS A 32 1.23 -7.78 0.92
N VAL A 33 1.55 -7.16 -0.22
CA VAL A 33 2.24 -7.86 -1.32
C VAL A 33 3.65 -8.24 -0.93
N LEU A 34 4.39 -7.35 -0.27
CA LEU A 34 5.75 -7.67 0.20
C LEU A 34 5.74 -8.80 1.23
N GLU A 35 4.77 -8.81 2.15
CA GLU A 35 4.60 -9.88 3.13
C GLU A 35 4.24 -11.22 2.45
N GLN A 36 3.38 -11.18 1.43
CA GLN A 36 3.05 -12.35 0.61
C GLN A 36 4.29 -12.95 -0.08
N LEU A 37 5.13 -12.08 -0.66
CA LEU A 37 6.35 -12.51 -1.32
C LEU A 37 7.36 -13.05 -0.31
N ALA A 38 7.57 -12.34 0.80
CA ALA A 38 8.48 -12.75 1.87
C ALA A 38 8.19 -14.17 2.36
N ALA A 39 6.91 -14.54 2.49
CA ALA A 39 6.49 -15.86 2.92
C ALA A 39 6.80 -16.99 1.92
N LYS A 40 6.99 -16.68 0.63
CA LYS A 40 7.30 -17.65 -0.43
C LYS A 40 8.79 -17.76 -0.73
N ILE A 41 9.59 -16.80 -0.28
CA ILE A 41 11.03 -16.85 -0.51
C ILE A 41 11.63 -17.97 0.36
N PRO A 42 12.48 -18.86 -0.23
CA PRO A 42 13.13 -19.91 0.54
C PRO A 42 13.95 -19.34 1.71
N LYS A 43 13.90 -20.00 2.87
CA LYS A 43 14.68 -19.60 4.06
C LYS A 43 16.21 -19.66 3.85
N THR A 44 16.67 -20.32 2.79
CA THR A 44 18.06 -20.33 2.37
C THR A 44 18.53 -18.98 1.82
N GLN A 45 17.61 -18.12 1.37
CA GLN A 45 17.92 -16.78 0.88
C GLN A 45 17.95 -15.78 2.04
N ARG A 46 19.03 -14.98 2.12
CA ARG A 46 19.12 -13.90 3.11
C ARG A 46 18.22 -12.75 2.67
N THR A 47 17.01 -12.76 3.22
CA THR A 47 15.93 -11.84 2.83
C THR A 47 15.69 -10.82 3.92
N LEU A 48 15.64 -9.54 3.56
CA LEU A 48 15.24 -8.47 4.47
C LEU A 48 13.94 -7.82 3.99
N LEU A 49 12.92 -7.81 4.85
CA LEU A 49 11.65 -7.14 4.61
C LEU A 49 11.62 -5.78 5.33
N VAL A 50 11.65 -4.71 4.55
CA VAL A 50 11.73 -3.32 5.02
C VAL A 50 10.40 -2.62 4.76
N THR A 51 9.56 -2.55 5.80
CA THR A 51 8.24 -1.93 5.80
C THR A 51 8.02 -1.12 7.07
N GLN A 52 6.94 -0.34 7.12
CA GLN A 52 6.58 0.39 8.34
C GLN A 52 6.39 -0.51 9.58
N ASN A 53 5.98 -1.78 9.39
CA ASN A 53 5.76 -2.71 10.51
C ASN A 53 7.04 -3.43 10.94
N THR A 54 8.00 -3.58 10.03
CA THR A 54 9.27 -4.25 10.32
C THR A 54 10.36 -3.27 10.73
N LYS A 55 10.17 -1.96 10.59
CA LYS A 55 11.13 -0.92 10.99
C LYS A 55 11.62 -0.99 12.45
N GLY A 56 10.83 -1.60 13.33
CA GLY A 56 11.16 -1.76 14.75
C GLY A 56 11.97 -3.02 15.05
N LEU A 57 12.20 -3.88 14.06
CA LEU A 57 13.03 -5.07 14.22
C LEU A 57 14.51 -4.67 14.20
N PRO A 58 15.37 -5.27 15.05
CA PRO A 58 16.79 -4.90 15.15
C PRO A 58 17.52 -4.91 13.81
N GLU A 59 17.32 -5.94 13.00
CA GLU A 59 17.96 -6.11 11.69
C GLU A 59 17.53 -5.06 10.67
N VAL A 60 16.28 -4.60 10.73
CA VAL A 60 15.79 -3.52 9.86
C VAL A 60 16.27 -2.18 10.36
N ALA A 61 16.31 -1.95 11.68
CA ALA A 61 16.85 -0.73 12.26
C ALA A 61 18.34 -0.56 11.93
N GLU A 62 19.12 -1.63 12.03
CA GLU A 62 20.54 -1.66 11.66
C GLU A 62 20.73 -1.39 10.17
N PHE A 63 19.96 -2.06 9.32
CA PHE A 63 19.98 -1.80 7.88
C PHE A 63 19.65 -0.33 7.55
N LEU A 64 18.70 0.27 8.24
CA LEU A 64 18.29 1.66 8.01
C LEU A 64 19.37 2.69 8.43
N LEU A 65 20.28 2.33 9.35
CA LEU A 65 21.42 3.18 9.73
C LEU A 65 22.46 3.26 8.62
N ASN A 66 22.74 2.14 7.95
CA ASN A 66 23.67 2.09 6.83
C ASN A 66 23.20 1.10 5.74
N PRO A 67 22.30 1.53 4.84
CA PRO A 67 21.76 0.64 3.81
C PRO A 67 22.82 0.06 2.90
N ASN A 68 23.82 0.85 2.50
CA ASN A 68 24.86 0.43 1.56
C ASN A 68 25.81 -0.63 2.13
N ALA A 69 26.09 -0.61 3.43
CA ALA A 69 26.84 -1.71 4.06
C ALA A 69 25.97 -2.94 4.30
N GLY A 70 24.69 -2.75 4.64
CA GLY A 70 23.78 -3.84 4.95
C GLY A 70 23.39 -4.70 3.74
N VAL A 71 23.27 -4.10 2.55
CA VAL A 71 22.83 -4.79 1.33
C VAL A 71 23.77 -5.90 0.85
N ASP A 72 25.08 -5.81 1.12
CA ASP A 72 26.06 -6.77 0.58
C ASP A 72 25.85 -8.19 1.12
N SER A 73 25.24 -8.29 2.30
CA SER A 73 24.89 -9.55 2.95
C SER A 73 23.54 -10.14 2.48
N LEU A 74 22.78 -9.41 1.67
CA LEU A 74 21.42 -9.80 1.28
C LEU A 74 21.40 -10.47 -0.08
N ASP A 75 20.52 -11.44 -0.23
CA ASP A 75 20.19 -12.04 -1.52
C ASP A 75 18.86 -11.47 -2.03
N CYS A 76 17.91 -11.17 -1.14
CA CYS A 76 16.68 -10.50 -1.51
C CYS A 76 16.36 -9.31 -0.59
N LEU A 77 16.09 -8.15 -1.18
CA LEU A 77 15.60 -6.98 -0.45
C LEU A 77 14.15 -6.69 -0.85
N LEU A 78 13.22 -6.81 0.10
CA LEU A 78 11.82 -6.43 -0.10
C LEU A 78 11.59 -5.09 0.59
N TYR A 79 11.19 -4.04 -0.12
CA TYR A 79 11.07 -2.70 0.46
C TYR A 79 9.81 -1.96 0.05
N SER A 80 9.30 -1.16 0.97
CA SER A 80 8.19 -0.25 0.76
C SER A 80 8.68 1.19 0.67
N PRO A 81 8.51 1.91 -0.47
CA PRO A 81 8.92 3.30 -0.61
C PRO A 81 8.21 4.29 0.33
N THR A 82 7.11 3.87 0.97
CA THR A 82 6.38 4.63 1.99
C THR A 82 7.15 4.83 3.29
N LEU A 83 8.28 4.15 3.48
CA LEU A 83 9.27 4.63 4.41
C LEU A 83 9.82 5.94 3.82
N GLY A 84 9.37 7.09 4.31
CA GLY A 84 9.89 8.42 3.96
C GLY A 84 11.38 8.62 4.25
N THR A 85 12.11 7.55 4.56
CA THR A 85 13.55 7.47 4.57
C THR A 85 14.00 7.44 3.11
N GLY A 86 14.75 8.44 2.69
CA GLY A 86 15.29 8.53 1.34
C GLY A 86 16.37 7.48 1.06
N ILE A 87 16.10 6.19 1.31
CA ILE A 87 17.02 5.08 1.09
C ILE A 87 17.46 5.13 -0.38
N SER A 88 18.76 5.27 -0.59
CA SER A 88 19.40 5.23 -1.90
C SER A 88 20.47 4.15 -1.78
N ILE A 89 20.28 3.07 -2.54
CA ILE A 89 21.22 1.95 -2.59
C ILE A 89 22.13 2.18 -3.78
N GLU A 90 23.42 2.30 -3.50
CA GLU A 90 24.50 2.56 -4.45
C GLU A 90 25.38 1.32 -4.69
N SER A 91 25.19 0.25 -3.91
CA SER A 91 25.81 -1.05 -4.14
C SER A 91 25.27 -1.70 -5.43
N ASP A 92 26.16 -2.34 -6.19
CA ASP A 92 25.87 -3.09 -7.41
C ASP A 92 25.32 -4.50 -7.14
N ARG A 93 25.10 -4.84 -5.86
CA ARG A 93 24.58 -6.12 -5.39
C ARG A 93 23.33 -6.61 -6.14
N PHE A 94 22.44 -5.70 -6.52
CA PHE A 94 21.16 -5.99 -7.16
C PHE A 94 21.14 -5.45 -8.61
N GLU A 95 21.49 -6.31 -9.56
CA GLU A 95 21.49 -5.96 -10.99
C GLU A 95 20.07 -5.88 -11.58
N HIS A 96 19.12 -6.63 -10.99
CA HIS A 96 17.72 -6.68 -11.41
C HIS A 96 16.80 -6.26 -10.26
N VAL A 97 15.97 -5.25 -10.52
CA VAL A 97 14.95 -4.76 -9.60
C VAL A 97 13.57 -5.10 -10.14
N PHE A 98 12.71 -5.60 -9.27
CA PHE A 98 11.27 -5.68 -9.53
C PHE A 98 10.56 -4.55 -8.80
N TYR A 99 9.57 -3.93 -9.43
CA TYR A 99 8.72 -2.95 -8.78
C TYR A 99 7.26 -3.22 -9.05
N ILE A 100 6.48 -3.43 -7.99
CA ILE A 100 5.05 -3.71 -8.08
C ILE A 100 4.29 -2.40 -7.97
N ALA A 101 3.90 -1.89 -9.12
CA ALA A 101 3.08 -0.69 -9.28
C ALA A 101 1.64 -1.01 -8.87
N THR A 102 1.08 -0.21 -7.98
CA THR A 102 -0.29 -0.34 -7.49
C THR A 102 -0.89 1.05 -7.31
N ASP A 103 -2.18 1.20 -7.59
CA ASP A 103 -2.93 2.42 -7.28
C ASP A 103 -2.96 2.68 -5.76
N PRO A 104 -3.06 3.95 -5.30
CA PRO A 104 -3.31 5.17 -6.09
C PRO A 104 -2.05 5.95 -6.50
N LEU A 105 -0.87 5.33 -6.43
CA LEU A 105 0.40 5.99 -6.76
C LEU A 105 0.50 6.31 -8.26
N THR A 106 1.28 7.34 -8.60
CA THR A 106 1.48 7.77 -9.98
C THR A 106 2.66 7.06 -10.65
N ALA A 107 2.75 7.17 -11.98
CA ALA A 107 3.90 6.67 -12.74
C ALA A 107 5.24 7.23 -12.27
N GLU A 108 5.27 8.49 -11.80
CA GLU A 108 6.47 9.11 -11.23
C GLU A 108 6.86 8.44 -9.92
N ASP A 109 5.91 8.20 -9.03
CA ASP A 109 6.14 7.51 -7.76
C ASP A 109 6.66 6.09 -7.99
N TRP A 110 6.10 5.39 -8.98
CA TRP A 110 6.54 4.04 -9.33
C TRP A 110 7.98 4.03 -9.83
N LEU A 111 8.30 4.92 -10.76
CA LEU A 111 9.65 5.00 -11.31
C LEU A 111 10.66 5.49 -10.26
N GLN A 112 10.27 6.41 -9.38
CA GLN A 112 11.11 6.86 -8.28
C GLN A 112 11.36 5.71 -7.28
N GLY A 113 10.32 4.94 -6.96
CA GLY A 113 10.39 3.77 -6.10
C GLY A 113 11.30 2.68 -6.69
N ALA A 114 11.12 2.35 -7.96
CA ALA A 114 11.93 1.36 -8.67
C ALA A 114 13.42 1.74 -8.75
N ARG A 115 13.71 3.05 -8.85
CA ARG A 115 15.08 3.59 -8.96
C ARG A 115 15.74 3.91 -7.62
N ARG A 116 15.28 3.32 -6.52
CA ARG A 116 15.94 3.42 -5.21
C ARG A 116 17.25 2.63 -5.17
N VAL A 117 17.34 1.56 -5.97
CA VAL A 117 18.60 0.88 -6.30
C VAL A 117 19.15 1.53 -7.56
N ARG A 118 20.17 2.38 -7.40
CA ARG A 118 20.72 3.20 -8.49
C ARG A 118 21.48 2.40 -9.55
N PRO A 119 22.31 1.39 -9.19
CA PRO A 119 23.12 0.67 -10.17
C PRO A 119 22.37 -0.39 -10.98
N ALA A 120 21.08 -0.60 -10.72
CA ALA A 120 20.29 -1.62 -11.40
C ALA A 120 20.35 -1.46 -12.92
N GLN A 121 20.69 -2.54 -13.62
CA GLN A 121 20.78 -2.56 -15.08
C GLN A 121 19.42 -2.84 -15.71
N LYS A 122 18.60 -3.64 -15.02
CA LYS A 122 17.26 -4.05 -15.44
C LYS A 122 16.23 -3.74 -14.35
N VAL A 123 15.11 -3.17 -14.76
CA VAL A 123 13.95 -2.93 -13.89
C VAL A 123 12.72 -3.58 -14.52
N THR A 124 12.08 -4.52 -13.82
CA THR A 124 10.78 -5.08 -14.22
C THR A 124 9.67 -4.44 -13.39
N VAL A 125 8.80 -3.66 -14.03
CA VAL A 125 7.61 -3.07 -13.41
C VAL A 125 6.42 -3.99 -13.62
N LEU A 126 5.83 -4.45 -12.52
CA LEU A 126 4.66 -5.31 -12.48
C LEU A 126 3.42 -4.48 -12.14
N LEU A 127 2.50 -4.34 -13.09
CA LEU A 127 1.26 -3.58 -12.92
C LEU A 127 0.21 -4.42 -12.19
N ARG A 128 -0.12 -4.03 -10.94
CA ARG A 128 -1.09 -4.74 -10.10
C ARG A 128 -2.28 -3.82 -9.80
N GLN A 129 -3.47 -4.23 -10.20
CA GLN A 129 -4.70 -3.46 -9.97
C GLN A 129 -4.58 -2.00 -10.41
N VAL A 130 -3.81 -1.76 -11.46
CA VAL A 130 -3.62 -0.43 -12.05
C VAL A 130 -4.78 -0.23 -13.01
N THR A 131 -5.76 0.54 -12.58
CA THR A 131 -6.96 0.83 -13.36
C THR A 131 -6.95 2.29 -13.76
N GLY A 132 -7.05 2.56 -15.06
CA GLY A 132 -7.29 3.91 -15.54
C GLY A 132 -8.70 4.36 -15.14
N SER A 133 -8.84 5.61 -14.69
CA SER A 133 -10.15 6.21 -14.45
C SER A 133 -10.56 7.03 -15.65
N ASN A 134 -11.52 6.53 -16.44
CA ASN A 134 -12.07 7.25 -17.59
C ASN A 134 -12.90 8.47 -17.18
N ASP A 135 -13.42 8.48 -15.95
CA ASP A 135 -14.31 9.53 -15.44
C ASP A 135 -13.57 10.76 -14.89
N LEU A 136 -12.23 10.74 -14.88
CA LEU A 136 -11.44 11.88 -14.42
C LEU A 136 -11.44 12.98 -15.50
N LEU A 137 -11.91 14.17 -15.10
CA LEU A 137 -11.85 15.35 -15.95
C LEU A 137 -10.40 15.73 -16.22
N THR A 138 -10.03 15.85 -17.49
CA THR A 138 -8.67 16.18 -17.93
C THR A 138 -8.54 17.58 -18.52
N ASP A 139 -9.67 18.27 -18.67
CA ASP A 139 -9.74 19.65 -19.14
C ASP A 139 -9.82 20.63 -17.96
N PRO A 140 -8.87 21.59 -17.86
CA PRO A 140 -8.92 22.62 -16.82
C PRO A 140 -10.25 23.40 -16.76
N GLY A 141 -10.89 23.68 -17.91
CA GLY A 141 -12.15 24.40 -17.97
C GLY A 141 -13.30 23.61 -17.35
N GLU A 142 -13.40 22.32 -17.64
CA GLU A 142 -14.39 21.40 -17.05
C GLU A 142 -14.16 21.18 -15.54
N ILE A 143 -12.91 21.08 -15.10
CA ILE A 143 -12.59 20.96 -13.66
C ILE A 143 -13.00 22.24 -12.93
N LEU A 144 -12.75 23.40 -13.54
CA LEU A 144 -13.10 24.68 -12.98
C LEU A 144 -14.62 24.85 -12.88
N SER A 145 -15.38 24.45 -13.90
CA SER A 145 -16.84 24.59 -13.91
C SER A 145 -17.55 23.68 -12.91
N ARG A 146 -16.96 22.52 -12.57
CA ARG A 146 -17.46 21.63 -11.49
C ARG A 146 -17.04 22.04 -10.08
N ARG A 147 -16.02 22.90 -9.93
CA ARG A 147 -15.62 23.39 -8.60
C ARG A 147 -16.60 24.46 -8.13
N GLU A 148 -17.63 24.04 -7.42
CA GLU A 148 -18.59 24.96 -6.82
C GLU A 148 -17.89 25.88 -5.79
N THR A 149 -17.96 27.19 -6.05
CA THR A 149 -18.08 28.26 -5.04
C THR A 149 -16.88 28.77 -4.20
N ARG A 150 -15.60 28.54 -4.53
CA ARG A 150 -14.49 29.24 -3.82
C ARG A 150 -13.30 29.76 -4.63
N ALA A 151 -13.17 29.44 -5.92
CA ALA A 151 -12.04 29.96 -6.69
C ALA A 151 -12.23 31.45 -7.02
N ARG A 152 -11.13 32.22 -7.09
CA ARG A 152 -11.19 33.60 -7.61
C ARG A 152 -11.33 33.52 -9.13
N TYR A 153 -12.41 34.10 -9.67
CA TYR A 153 -12.72 34.07 -11.09
C TYR A 153 -12.52 35.45 -11.72
N GLU A 154 -11.99 35.47 -12.94
CA GLU A 154 -12.11 36.59 -13.86
C GLU A 154 -12.83 36.10 -15.12
N TRP A 155 -13.76 36.93 -15.61
CA TRP A 155 -14.37 36.74 -16.91
C TRP A 155 -13.48 37.42 -17.96
N ARG A 156 -12.87 36.64 -18.84
CA ARG A 156 -12.08 37.13 -19.98
C ARG A 156 -12.52 36.40 -21.24
N ASP A 157 -12.69 37.14 -22.33
CA ASP A 157 -12.99 36.61 -23.66
C ASP A 157 -14.16 35.62 -23.71
N GLY A 158 -15.24 35.88 -22.96
CA GLY A 158 -16.43 35.03 -22.97
C GLY A 158 -16.34 33.76 -22.12
N ALA A 159 -15.22 33.52 -21.43
CA ALA A 159 -15.00 32.33 -20.60
C ALA A 159 -14.69 32.68 -19.14
N ILE A 160 -15.11 31.80 -18.23
CA ILE A 160 -14.72 31.87 -16.82
C ILE A 160 -13.30 31.31 -16.70
N THR A 161 -12.37 32.14 -16.25
CA THR A 161 -10.98 31.75 -15.98
C THR A 161 -10.66 31.85 -14.50
N ALA A 162 -10.00 30.83 -13.96
CA ALA A 162 -9.44 30.87 -12.61
C ALA A 162 -8.25 31.85 -12.59
N VAL A 163 -8.06 32.57 -11.49
CA VAL A 163 -7.00 33.58 -11.35
C VAL A 163 -6.03 33.21 -10.23
N GLY A 164 -4.76 33.57 -10.40
CA GLY A 164 -3.73 33.38 -9.38
C GLY A 164 -3.46 31.91 -9.07
N ILE A 165 -3.47 31.55 -7.79
CA ILE A 165 -3.14 30.19 -7.32
C ILE A 165 -4.18 29.16 -7.79
N ASP A 166 -5.45 29.53 -7.92
CA ASP A 166 -6.51 28.61 -8.34
C ASP A 166 -6.30 28.10 -9.76
N ALA A 167 -5.79 28.94 -10.66
CA ALA A 167 -5.42 28.55 -12.02
C ALA A 167 -4.34 27.45 -12.02
N LEU A 168 -3.33 27.61 -11.16
CA LEU A 168 -2.26 26.62 -11.01
C LEU A 168 -2.78 25.30 -10.43
N ILE A 169 -3.69 25.36 -9.45
CA ILE A 169 -4.30 24.16 -8.85
C ILE A 169 -5.08 23.38 -9.90
N VAL A 170 -5.92 24.05 -10.69
CA VAL A 170 -6.76 23.41 -11.70
C VAL A 170 -5.92 22.80 -12.83
N VAL A 171 -4.88 23.50 -13.30
CA VAL A 171 -3.93 22.96 -14.28
C VAL A 171 -3.21 21.73 -13.71
N LYS A 172 -2.75 21.78 -12.46
CA LYS A 172 -2.11 20.65 -11.79
C LYS A 172 -3.05 19.46 -11.64
N GLU A 173 -4.30 19.70 -11.27
CA GLU A 173 -5.33 18.67 -11.16
C GLU A 173 -5.62 18.03 -12.52
N ALA A 174 -5.76 18.83 -13.58
CA ALA A 174 -5.91 18.33 -14.95
C ALA A 174 -4.74 17.43 -15.37
N GLN A 175 -3.50 17.84 -15.06
CA GLN A 175 -2.30 17.04 -15.33
C GLN A 175 -2.32 15.73 -14.54
N GLN A 176 -2.63 15.77 -13.24
CA GLN A 176 -2.74 14.56 -12.42
C GLN A 176 -3.84 13.61 -12.93
N ASN A 177 -4.97 14.14 -13.36
CA ASN A 177 -6.08 13.37 -13.91
C ASN A 177 -5.70 12.73 -15.24
N ARG A 178 -4.95 13.42 -16.12
CA ARG A 178 -4.41 12.82 -17.36
C ARG A 178 -3.50 11.64 -17.05
N LEU A 179 -2.60 11.79 -16.08
CA LEU A 179 -1.68 10.72 -15.66
C LEU A 179 -2.44 9.51 -15.08
N LYS A 180 -3.51 9.75 -14.32
CA LYS A 180 -4.35 8.71 -13.73
C LYS A 180 -5.34 8.07 -14.71
N ARG A 181 -5.66 8.74 -15.82
CA ARG A 181 -6.57 8.22 -16.85
C ARG A 181 -5.95 7.05 -17.61
N ASN A 182 -4.67 7.15 -17.97
CA ASN A 182 -3.93 6.04 -18.55
C ASN A 182 -2.55 5.88 -17.89
N PRO A 183 -2.51 5.27 -16.70
CA PRO A 183 -1.28 5.18 -15.91
C PRO A 183 -0.20 4.32 -16.58
N LYS A 184 -0.58 3.26 -17.31
CA LYS A 184 0.37 2.42 -18.06
C LYS A 184 1.06 3.21 -19.16
N GLN A 185 0.29 3.94 -19.98
CA GLN A 185 0.86 4.77 -21.04
C GLN A 185 1.73 5.90 -20.45
N SER A 186 1.26 6.55 -19.39
CA SER A 186 2.01 7.60 -18.68
C SER A 186 3.37 7.09 -18.19
N LEU A 187 3.44 5.85 -17.68
CA LEU A 187 4.70 5.22 -17.29
C LEU A 187 5.63 4.99 -18.48
N ILE A 188 5.11 4.48 -19.60
CA ILE A 188 5.89 4.26 -20.82
C ILE A 188 6.48 5.57 -21.33
N ASP A 189 5.67 6.62 -21.43
CA ASP A 189 6.07 7.92 -21.93
C ASP A 189 7.12 8.56 -21.01
N LEU A 190 6.91 8.47 -19.69
CA LEU A 190 7.87 8.96 -18.69
C LEU A 190 9.21 8.23 -18.79
N CYS A 191 9.19 6.91 -18.99
CA CYS A 191 10.42 6.12 -19.09
C CYS A 191 11.19 6.47 -20.38
N LYS A 192 10.50 6.61 -21.51
CA LYS A 192 11.11 7.04 -22.78
C LYS A 192 11.67 8.45 -22.71
N ALA A 193 10.93 9.38 -22.09
CA ALA A 193 11.38 10.77 -21.90
C ALA A 193 12.65 10.87 -21.05
N ARG A 194 12.90 9.91 -20.16
CA ARG A 194 14.13 9.82 -19.35
C ARG A 194 15.25 9.01 -20.01
N GLY A 195 15.08 8.59 -21.27
CA GLY A 195 16.10 7.88 -22.05
C GLY A 195 16.24 6.39 -21.72
N PHE A 196 15.24 5.77 -21.10
CA PHE A 196 15.25 4.33 -20.85
C PHE A 196 14.77 3.53 -22.05
N THR A 197 15.34 2.34 -22.25
CA THR A 197 14.82 1.35 -23.18
C THR A 197 13.63 0.66 -22.54
N VAL A 198 12.44 0.77 -23.16
CA VAL A 198 11.19 0.24 -22.59
C VAL A 198 10.66 -0.90 -23.44
N THR A 199 10.47 -2.05 -22.81
CA THR A 199 9.81 -3.23 -23.39
C THR A 199 8.49 -3.47 -22.66
N VAL A 200 7.40 -3.67 -23.40
CA VAL A 200 6.09 -3.98 -22.83
C VAL A 200 5.72 -5.40 -23.22
N ASP A 201 5.54 -6.26 -22.22
CA ASP A 201 5.13 -7.65 -22.41
C ASP A 201 3.63 -7.76 -22.09
N ASN A 202 2.82 -7.86 -23.15
CA ASN A 202 1.37 -8.02 -23.05
C ASN A 202 0.93 -9.47 -23.26
N ASP A 203 1.81 -10.32 -23.77
CA ASP A 203 1.47 -11.64 -24.30
C ASP A 203 1.80 -12.77 -23.32
N ALA A 204 2.58 -12.48 -22.27
CA ALA A 204 2.88 -13.45 -21.23
C ALA A 204 1.60 -13.99 -20.55
N PRO A 205 1.51 -15.31 -20.32
CA PRO A 205 0.34 -15.94 -19.72
C PRO A 205 0.12 -15.44 -18.29
N LYS A 206 -1.12 -15.06 -17.97
CA LYS A 206 -1.49 -14.55 -16.65
C LYS A 206 -1.76 -15.69 -15.68
N ASN A 207 -1.00 -15.79 -14.59
CA ASN A 207 -1.23 -16.77 -13.54
C ASN A 207 -2.10 -16.19 -12.41
N LYS A 208 -3.42 -16.18 -12.64
CA LYS A 208 -4.42 -15.76 -11.65
C LYS A 208 -4.50 -16.70 -10.44
N GLU A 209 -4.25 -17.99 -10.66
CA GLU A 209 -4.34 -18.99 -9.60
C GLU A 209 -3.23 -18.80 -8.57
N LEU A 210 -2.02 -18.47 -9.01
CA LEU A 210 -0.91 -18.15 -8.11
C LEU A 210 -1.21 -16.90 -7.26
N VAL A 211 -1.83 -15.87 -7.84
CA VAL A 211 -2.27 -14.69 -7.07
C VAL A 211 -3.33 -15.06 -6.03
N LYS A 212 -4.27 -15.94 -6.39
CA LYS A 212 -5.29 -16.43 -5.48
C LYS A 212 -4.67 -17.24 -4.34
N GLN A 213 -3.72 -18.13 -4.64
CA GLN A 213 -2.96 -18.90 -3.66
C GLN A 213 -2.18 -17.99 -2.70
N LEU A 214 -1.44 -16.99 -3.20
CA LEU A 214 -0.75 -16.02 -2.35
C LEU A 214 -1.70 -15.27 -1.40
N ASN A 215 -2.90 -14.95 -1.87
CA ASN A 215 -3.92 -14.31 -1.04
C ASN A 215 -4.46 -15.26 0.03
N ALA A 216 -4.76 -16.51 -0.33
CA ALA A 216 -5.25 -17.53 0.60
C ALA A 216 -4.20 -17.84 1.68
N ASP A 217 -2.95 -18.09 1.27
CA ASP A 217 -1.84 -18.41 2.18
C ASP A 217 -1.58 -17.28 3.17
N HIS A 218 -1.56 -16.04 2.70
CA HIS A 218 -1.38 -14.88 3.57
C HIS A 218 -2.53 -14.71 4.55
N GLN A 219 -3.78 -14.90 4.11
CA GLN A 219 -4.93 -14.81 5.01
C GLN A 219 -4.91 -15.94 6.05
N HIS A 220 -4.56 -17.16 5.63
CA HIS A 220 -4.41 -18.30 6.55
C HIS A 220 -3.31 -18.06 7.58
N ALA A 221 -2.12 -17.61 7.14
CA ALA A 221 -1.01 -17.27 8.03
C ALA A 221 -1.37 -16.15 9.00
N LYS A 222 -2.08 -15.11 8.53
CA LYS A 222 -2.55 -14.01 9.36
C LYS A 222 -3.56 -14.48 10.41
N ARG A 223 -4.57 -15.27 10.02
CA ARG A 223 -5.56 -15.85 10.95
C ARG A 223 -4.88 -16.68 12.03
N ARG A 224 -3.94 -17.54 11.63
CA ARG A 224 -3.15 -18.34 12.57
C ARG A 224 -2.34 -17.46 13.53
N ALA A 225 -1.67 -16.42 13.03
CA ALA A 225 -0.91 -15.51 13.88
C ALA A 225 -1.80 -14.78 14.90
N ILE A 226 -3.03 -14.39 14.53
CA ILE A 226 -4.00 -13.78 15.45
C ILE A 226 -4.50 -14.80 16.48
N GLN A 227 -4.79 -16.03 16.03
CA GLN A 227 -5.28 -17.13 16.87
C GLN A 227 -4.24 -17.61 17.89
N ASP A 228 -2.96 -17.54 17.54
CA ASP A 228 -1.84 -17.98 18.39
C ASP A 228 -1.29 -16.82 19.25
N ALA A 229 -1.70 -15.57 18.98
CA ALA A 229 -1.21 -14.40 19.70
C ALA A 229 -1.70 -14.37 21.16
N ALA A 230 -0.80 -14.07 22.10
CA ALA A 230 -1.17 -13.90 23.51
C ALA A 230 -2.12 -12.70 23.71
N PRO A 231 -3.05 -12.75 24.68
CA PRO A 231 -3.91 -11.63 25.00
C PRO A 231 -3.13 -10.34 25.25
N LEU A 232 -3.79 -9.23 24.97
CA LEU A 232 -3.26 -7.89 25.19
C LEU A 232 -4.11 -7.20 26.24
N ASP A 233 -3.47 -6.51 27.18
CA ASP A 233 -4.16 -5.65 28.13
C ASP A 233 -4.65 -4.36 27.46
N GLU A 234 -5.68 -3.75 28.04
CA GLU A 234 -6.31 -2.54 27.49
C GLU A 234 -5.34 -1.36 27.39
N PHE A 235 -4.46 -1.18 28.38
CA PHE A 235 -3.48 -0.09 28.39
C PHE A 235 -2.50 -0.21 27.22
N THR A 236 -1.95 -1.40 26.98
CA THR A 236 -1.06 -1.67 25.86
C THR A 236 -1.80 -1.54 24.52
N ALA A 237 -3.05 -2.00 24.44
CA ALA A 237 -3.88 -1.85 23.25
C ALA A 237 -4.13 -0.37 22.91
N GLU A 238 -4.46 0.46 23.90
CA GLU A 238 -4.60 1.91 23.73
C GLU A 238 -3.30 2.58 23.31
N SER A 239 -2.17 2.20 23.92
CA SER A 239 -0.86 2.73 23.59
C SER A 239 -0.47 2.46 22.13
N LEU A 240 -0.75 1.25 21.64
CA LEU A 240 -0.55 0.89 20.23
C LEU A 240 -1.51 1.63 19.29
N LYS A 241 -2.80 1.76 19.66
CA LYS A 241 -3.80 2.52 18.87
C LYS A 241 -3.41 3.99 18.75
N ARG A 242 -2.90 4.59 19.84
CA ARG A 242 -2.43 5.99 19.88
C ARG A 242 -1.03 6.19 19.26
N GLY A 243 -0.40 5.13 18.75
CA GLY A 243 0.92 5.21 18.10
C GLY A 243 2.08 5.53 19.05
N LYS A 244 1.89 5.38 20.37
CA LYS A 244 2.92 5.63 21.39
C LYS A 244 3.99 4.53 21.44
N ARG A 245 3.73 3.38 20.79
CA ARG A 245 4.62 2.23 20.70
C ARG A 245 4.76 1.76 19.25
N ALA A 246 5.95 1.31 18.86
CA ALA A 246 6.18 0.75 17.55
C ALA A 246 5.36 -0.52 17.34
N LYS A 247 4.69 -0.61 16.18
CA LYS A 247 3.84 -1.74 15.80
C LYS A 247 4.67 -2.81 15.10
N THR A 248 5.18 -3.78 15.86
CA THR A 248 5.83 -4.99 15.32
C THR A 248 4.76 -5.96 14.75
N PRO A 249 5.13 -6.93 13.91
CA PRO A 249 4.19 -7.93 13.40
C PRO A 249 3.47 -8.71 14.51
N GLU A 250 4.19 -9.07 15.57
CA GLU A 250 3.64 -9.75 16.75
C GLU A 250 2.62 -8.85 17.48
N LEU A 251 2.99 -7.61 17.79
CA LEU A 251 2.09 -6.67 18.45
C LEU A 251 0.89 -6.31 17.58
N ALA A 252 1.03 -6.34 16.25
CA ALA A 252 -0.08 -6.18 15.32
C ALA A 252 -1.09 -7.32 15.43
N ALA A 253 -0.62 -8.58 15.48
CA ALA A 253 -1.49 -9.75 15.66
C ALA A 253 -2.18 -9.74 17.03
N ARG A 254 -1.45 -9.40 18.10
CA ARG A 254 -2.01 -9.26 19.46
C ARG A 254 -3.08 -8.18 19.55
N LEU A 255 -2.84 -7.03 18.91
CA LEU A 255 -3.82 -5.94 18.86
C LEU A 255 -5.08 -6.36 18.10
N GLU A 256 -4.93 -7.06 16.97
CA GLU A 256 -6.06 -7.54 16.18
C GLU A 256 -6.86 -8.62 16.92
N ARG A 257 -6.18 -9.54 17.63
CA ARG A 257 -6.84 -10.49 18.54
C ARG A 257 -7.67 -9.76 19.59
N TYR A 258 -7.07 -8.79 20.30
CA TYR A 258 -7.76 -7.99 21.31
C TYR A 258 -8.99 -7.27 20.75
N GLN A 259 -8.90 -6.76 19.51
CA GLN A 259 -10.06 -6.13 18.85
C GLN A 259 -11.17 -7.14 18.58
N ILE A 260 -10.84 -8.31 18.03
CA ILE A 260 -11.84 -9.35 17.75
C ILE A 260 -12.48 -9.83 19.05
N THR A 261 -11.70 -10.16 20.08
CA THR A 261 -12.25 -10.64 21.35
C THR A 261 -13.14 -9.60 22.02
N ARG A 262 -12.75 -8.31 21.98
CA ARG A 262 -13.56 -7.23 22.54
C ARG A 262 -14.86 -7.00 21.78
N GLU A 263 -14.81 -6.93 20.44
CA GLU A 263 -15.99 -6.59 19.63
C GLU A 263 -16.99 -7.76 19.52
N PHE A 264 -16.52 -9.01 19.60
CA PHE A 264 -17.38 -10.19 19.66
C PHE A 264 -17.68 -10.66 21.09
N THR A 265 -17.27 -9.91 22.13
CA THR A 265 -17.50 -10.26 23.54
C THR A 265 -17.03 -11.67 23.91
N LEU A 266 -15.88 -12.06 23.37
CA LEU A 266 -15.23 -13.33 23.69
C LEU A 266 -14.33 -13.15 24.92
N GLU A 267 -14.12 -14.25 25.66
CA GLU A 267 -13.07 -14.28 26.68
C GLU A 267 -11.70 -13.97 26.06
N PRO A 268 -10.77 -13.28 26.77
CA PRO A 268 -9.49 -12.84 26.20
C PRO A 268 -8.65 -13.97 25.57
N ASP A 269 -8.75 -15.17 26.15
CA ASP A 269 -8.06 -16.39 25.74
C ASP A 269 -8.92 -17.32 24.89
N ALA A 270 -10.16 -16.94 24.56
CA ALA A 270 -11.07 -17.77 23.79
C ALA A 270 -10.47 -18.15 22.43
N HIS A 271 -10.82 -19.35 21.97
CA HIS A 271 -10.61 -19.74 20.59
C HIS A 271 -11.51 -18.91 19.67
N ILE A 272 -10.96 -18.35 18.58
CA ILE A 272 -11.71 -17.54 17.63
C ILE A 272 -12.16 -18.46 16.51
N GLU A 273 -13.46 -18.71 16.43
CA GLU A 273 -14.05 -19.57 15.42
C GLU A 273 -13.87 -18.98 13.99
N PRO A 274 -13.78 -19.82 12.95
CA PRO A 274 -13.64 -19.37 11.57
C PRO A 274 -14.68 -18.33 11.14
N ASP A 275 -15.94 -18.51 11.54
CA ASP A 275 -17.06 -17.64 11.21
C ASP A 275 -16.87 -16.22 11.77
N ILE A 276 -16.18 -16.09 12.91
CA ILE A 276 -15.83 -14.79 13.49
C ILE A 276 -14.81 -14.07 12.63
N PHE A 277 -13.82 -14.78 12.07
CA PHE A 277 -12.88 -14.19 11.11
C PHE A 277 -13.57 -13.77 9.81
N GLU A 278 -14.57 -14.52 9.36
CA GLU A 278 -15.39 -14.18 8.19
C GLU A 278 -16.27 -12.95 8.44
N CYS A 279 -16.83 -12.82 9.65
CA CYS A 279 -17.55 -11.63 10.06
C CYS A 279 -16.62 -10.43 10.24
N TRP A 280 -15.42 -10.60 10.78
CA TRP A 280 -14.46 -9.52 11.05
C TRP A 280 -13.98 -8.81 9.77
N GLN A 281 -13.68 -9.58 8.71
CA GLN A 281 -13.19 -9.09 7.41
C GLN A 281 -12.06 -8.05 7.51
N ASP A 282 -11.00 -8.35 8.26
CA ASP A 282 -9.87 -7.43 8.49
C ASP A 282 -10.33 -6.07 9.07
N GLY A 283 -11.35 -6.08 9.93
CA GLY A 283 -11.95 -4.90 10.56
C GLY A 283 -12.98 -4.17 9.70
N ARG A 284 -13.21 -4.59 8.44
CA ARG A 284 -14.24 -4.00 7.57
C ARG A 284 -15.65 -4.42 7.97
N GLY A 285 -15.79 -5.63 8.48
CA GLY A 285 -17.07 -6.16 8.93
C GLY A 285 -17.58 -5.46 10.17
N LEU A 286 -16.69 -4.84 10.96
CA LEU A 286 -17.06 -4.02 12.12
C LEU A 286 -17.99 -2.86 11.73
N ALA A 287 -17.73 -2.19 10.61
CA ALA A 287 -18.62 -1.13 10.12
C ALA A 287 -19.98 -1.67 9.68
N THR A 288 -20.07 -2.93 9.28
CA THR A 288 -21.33 -3.60 8.94
C THR A 288 -22.07 -4.04 10.20
N LEU A 289 -21.36 -4.57 11.19
CA LEU A 289 -21.91 -4.93 12.50
C LEU A 289 -22.45 -3.70 13.24
N HIS A 290 -21.69 -2.60 13.26
CA HIS A 290 -22.17 -1.34 13.84
C HIS A 290 -23.39 -0.77 13.10
N ARG A 291 -23.47 -0.91 11.77
CA ARG A 291 -24.66 -0.51 11.00
C ARG A 291 -25.87 -1.39 11.31
N ALA A 292 -25.67 -2.70 11.47
CA ALA A 292 -26.72 -3.62 11.87
C ALA A 292 -27.21 -3.31 13.29
N ASP A 293 -26.30 -3.11 14.26
CA ASP A 293 -26.65 -2.69 15.62
C ASP A 293 -27.39 -1.34 15.64
N ASN A 294 -27.05 -0.40 14.77
CA ASN A 294 -27.80 0.87 14.66
C ASN A 294 -29.20 0.68 14.07
N THR A 295 -29.46 -0.43 13.38
CA THR A 295 -30.75 -0.75 12.76
C THR A 295 -31.61 -1.64 13.67
N PHE A 296 -31.00 -2.47 14.51
CA PHE A 296 -31.67 -3.48 15.34
C PHE A 296 -31.48 -3.30 16.86
N GLY A 297 -30.59 -2.41 17.30
CA GLY A 297 -30.27 -2.16 18.70
C GLY A 297 -31.26 -1.20 19.38
N SER A 298 -31.24 -1.18 20.72
CA SER A 298 -32.05 -0.23 21.51
C SER A 298 -31.56 1.21 21.31
N GLU A 299 -32.48 2.19 21.35
CA GLU A 299 -32.15 3.63 21.22
C GLU A 299 -30.97 4.05 22.12
N SER A 300 -30.90 3.51 23.34
CA SER A 300 -29.82 3.79 24.29
C SER A 300 -28.42 3.36 23.81
N ALA A 301 -28.31 2.25 23.07
CA ALA A 301 -27.05 1.73 22.54
C ALA A 301 -26.59 2.54 21.32
N VAL A 302 -27.54 3.00 20.51
CA VAL A 302 -27.31 3.89 19.36
C VAL A 302 -26.83 5.26 19.84
N ASP A 303 -27.45 5.82 20.88
CA ASP A 303 -27.08 7.13 21.43
C ASP A 303 -25.70 7.13 22.09
N ALA A 304 -25.38 6.11 22.88
CA ALA A 304 -24.06 6.00 23.52
C ALA A 304 -22.92 5.91 22.48
N ARG A 305 -23.13 5.19 21.38
CA ARG A 305 -22.15 5.08 20.28
C ARG A 305 -22.10 6.36 19.44
N SER A 306 -23.22 6.99 19.13
CA SER A 306 -23.25 8.26 18.41
C SER A 306 -22.49 9.36 19.19
N GLN A 307 -22.58 9.35 20.52
CA GLN A 307 -21.77 10.22 21.37
C GLN A 307 -20.28 9.85 21.34
N ALA A 308 -19.93 8.57 21.38
CA ALA A 308 -18.54 8.12 21.27
C ALA A 308 -17.91 8.44 19.89
N GLU A 309 -18.66 8.31 18.79
CA GLU A 309 -18.22 8.71 17.45
C GLU A 309 -18.09 10.23 17.32
N LYS A 310 -18.96 11.03 17.94
CA LYS A 310 -18.82 12.49 17.99
C LYS A 310 -17.57 12.95 18.77
N GLN A 311 -17.12 12.14 19.74
CA GLN A 311 -15.91 12.39 20.53
C GLN A 311 -14.64 11.83 19.89
N ASN A 312 -14.75 10.97 18.88
CA ASN A 312 -13.60 10.43 18.17
C ASN A 312 -12.95 11.52 17.29
N PRO A 313 -11.67 11.87 17.51
CA PRO A 313 -11.00 12.96 16.80
C PRO A 313 -10.83 12.71 15.28
N LEU A 314 -11.03 11.48 14.80
CA LEU A 314 -10.96 11.13 13.38
C LEU A 314 -12.29 11.37 12.62
N THR A 315 -13.43 11.41 13.32
CA THR A 315 -14.77 11.65 12.76
C THR A 315 -15.20 13.11 12.83
N ARG A 316 -14.42 13.96 13.52
CA ARG A 316 -14.45 15.40 13.25
C ARG A 316 -13.92 15.65 11.84
N ARG A 317 -14.79 15.49 10.84
CA ARG A 317 -14.76 16.42 9.71
C ARG A 317 -14.76 17.80 10.36
N GLN A 318 -13.63 18.48 10.27
CA GLN A 318 -13.60 19.93 10.35
C GLN A 318 -14.47 20.41 9.18
N THR A 319 -15.78 20.42 9.40
CA THR A 319 -16.66 21.35 8.70
C THR A 319 -16.18 22.73 9.15
N PRO A 320 -15.81 23.61 8.20
CA PRO A 320 -15.24 24.92 8.53
C PRO A 320 -16.16 25.76 9.40
#